data_AF-A0A410G216-F1
#
_entry.id   AF-A0A410G216-F1
#
_cell.length_a   1.000
_cell.length_b   1.000
_cell.length_c   1.000
_cell.angle_alpha   90.00
_cell.angle_beta   90.00
_cell.angle_gamma   90.00
#
_symmetry.space_group_name_H-M   'P 1'
#
loop_
_entity.id
_entity.type
_entity.pdbx_description
1 polymer ?
#
loop_
_entity_poly.entity_id
_entity_poly.type
_entity_poly.pdbx_seq_one_letter_code
_entity_poly.pdbx_strand_id
1 'polypeptide(L)'
;MLGRSRKRHIAKTITWRLVGTIDTILVSWFITGNPWTGLKIGLAEVTTKMILYYLHERVWFKINLSKAGIIRESRIRHIVKALTWRGVGTLDTMMLAWFITGNPFAGLKIGMFELLTKTILYYFHERAWYKVNYGLKD
;
A
#
# COMPACT_ATOMS: atom_id res chain seq x y z
N MET A 1 -20.76 1.21 -20.43
CA MET A 1 -19.36 0.71 -20.46
C MET A 1 -18.55 1.09 -19.21
N LEU A 2 -18.63 2.32 -18.71
CA LEU A 2 -17.87 2.79 -17.51
C LEU A 2 -18.16 2.05 -16.19
N GLY A 3 -19.30 1.36 -16.05
CA GLY A 3 -19.67 0.66 -14.81
C GLY A 3 -18.97 -0.68 -14.58
N ARG A 4 -18.62 -1.43 -15.63
CA ARG A 4 -18.05 -2.80 -15.51
C ARG A 4 -16.55 -2.81 -15.24
N SER A 5 -15.80 -1.90 -15.87
CA SER A 5 -14.39 -1.64 -15.53
C SER A 5 -14.25 -1.28 -14.04
N ARG A 6 -15.14 -0.44 -13.50
CA ARG A 6 -15.17 -0.10 -12.07
C ARG A 6 -15.29 -1.32 -11.15
N LYS A 7 -16.15 -2.30 -11.47
CA LYS A 7 -16.31 -3.53 -10.67
C LYS A 7 -15.00 -4.34 -10.59
N ARG A 8 -14.30 -4.49 -11.72
CA ARG A 8 -13.01 -5.17 -11.77
C ARG A 8 -11.97 -4.43 -10.93
N HIS A 9 -11.85 -3.11 -11.09
CA HIS A 9 -10.86 -2.33 -10.35
C HIS A 9 -11.10 -2.35 -8.83
N ILE A 10 -12.36 -2.22 -8.39
CA ILE A 10 -12.72 -2.32 -6.97
C ILE A 10 -12.34 -3.71 -6.42
N ALA A 11 -12.68 -4.79 -7.15
CA ALA A 11 -12.33 -6.15 -6.73
C ALA A 11 -10.80 -6.37 -6.67
N LYS A 12 -10.04 -5.85 -7.65
CA LYS A 12 -8.57 -5.85 -7.62
C LYS A 12 -8.03 -5.12 -6.40
N THR A 13 -8.59 -3.96 -6.06
CA THR A 13 -8.19 -3.20 -4.88
C THR A 13 -8.46 -3.98 -3.59
N ILE A 14 -9.67 -4.53 -3.42
CA ILE A 14 -10.02 -5.30 -2.21
C ILE A 14 -9.12 -6.53 -2.07
N THR A 15 -8.98 -7.32 -3.15
CA THR A 15 -8.13 -8.51 -3.12
C THR A 15 -6.67 -8.18 -2.85
N TRP A 16 -6.14 -7.09 -3.43
CA TRP A 16 -4.79 -6.63 -3.14
C TRP A 16 -4.62 -6.20 -1.68
N ARG A 17 -5.61 -5.50 -1.10
CA ARG A 17 -5.56 -5.11 0.31
C ARG A 17 -5.50 -6.32 1.23
N LEU A 18 -6.32 -7.35 0.96
CA LEU A 18 -6.30 -8.59 1.74
C LEU A 18 -4.94 -9.30 1.63
N VAL A 19 -4.43 -9.50 0.42
CA VAL A 19 -3.14 -10.16 0.19
C VAL A 19 -2.00 -9.39 0.85
N GLY A 20 -1.97 -8.07 0.69
CA GLY A 20 -0.92 -7.23 1.28
C GLY A 20 -0.95 -7.19 2.81
N THR A 21 -2.14 -7.20 3.42
CA THR A 21 -2.27 -7.26 4.89
C THR A 21 -1.82 -8.61 5.43
N ILE A 22 -2.21 -9.71 4.77
CA ILE A 22 -1.78 -11.05 5.15
C ILE A 22 -0.25 -11.16 5.04
N ASP A 23 0.33 -10.64 3.96
CA ASP A 23 1.79 -10.62 3.79
C ASP A 23 2.49 -9.90 4.95
N THR A 24 2.03 -8.70 5.34
CA THR A 24 2.61 -8.01 6.50
C THR A 24 2.53 -8.84 7.77
N ILE A 25 1.38 -9.47 8.04
CA ILE A 25 1.19 -10.29 9.24
C ILE A 25 2.18 -11.46 9.23
N LEU A 26 2.32 -12.13 8.10
CA LEU A 26 3.22 -13.28 7.95
C LEU A 26 4.70 -12.88 8.04
N VAL A 27 5.11 -11.82 7.34
CA VAL A 27 6.48 -11.29 7.41
C VAL A 27 6.81 -10.86 8.83
N SER A 28 5.90 -10.12 9.47
CA SER A 28 6.10 -9.64 10.83
C SER A 28 6.15 -10.79 11.83
N TRP A 29 5.30 -11.81 11.68
CA TRP A 29 5.38 -13.02 12.49
C TRP A 29 6.72 -13.73 12.28
N PHE A 30 7.13 -13.95 11.03
CA PHE A 30 8.40 -14.61 10.70
C PHE A 30 9.61 -13.90 11.33
N ILE A 31 9.66 -12.57 11.26
CA ILE A 31 10.78 -11.79 11.82
C ILE A 31 10.76 -11.73 13.35
N THR A 32 9.57 -11.65 13.96
CA THR A 32 9.44 -11.46 15.42
C THR A 32 9.30 -12.77 16.20
N GLY A 33 9.00 -13.88 15.52
CA GLY A 33 8.68 -15.16 16.13
C GLY A 33 7.32 -15.21 16.83
N ASN A 34 6.55 -14.11 16.85
CA ASN A 34 5.29 -14.01 17.59
C ASN A 34 4.12 -13.63 16.65
N PRO A 35 3.11 -14.51 16.48
CA PRO A 35 1.98 -14.23 15.60
C PRO A 35 1.10 -13.06 16.10
N TRP A 36 1.02 -12.85 17.41
CA TRP A 36 0.28 -11.72 17.98
C TRP A 36 0.91 -10.37 17.64
N THR A 37 2.24 -10.32 17.61
CA THR A 37 2.98 -9.13 17.17
C THR A 37 2.73 -8.86 15.70
N GLY A 38 2.76 -9.90 14.86
CA GLY A 38 2.46 -9.77 13.43
C GLY A 38 1.04 -9.27 13.16
N LEU A 39 0.05 -9.78 13.89
CA LEU A 39 -1.34 -9.32 13.80
C LEU A 39 -1.48 -7.85 14.20
N LYS A 40 -0.86 -7.42 15.31
CA LYS A 40 -0.86 -6.02 15.75
C LYS A 40 -0.29 -5.09 14.69
N ILE A 41 0.85 -5.45 14.10
CA ILE A 41 1.49 -4.66 13.04
C ILE A 41 0.60 -4.59 11.80
N GLY A 42 0.06 -5.72 11.33
CA GLY A 42 -0.80 -5.75 10.16
C GLY A 42 -2.08 -4.92 10.30
N LEU A 43 -2.74 -4.98 11.46
CA LEU A 43 -3.95 -4.18 11.74
C LEU A 43 -3.63 -2.69 11.89
N ALA A 44 -2.52 -2.36 12.57
CA ALA A 44 -2.07 -0.98 12.70
C ALA A 44 -1.76 -0.40 11.31
N GLU A 45 -0.99 -1.12 10.48
CA GLU A 45 -0.60 -0.70 9.13
C GLU A 45 -1.82 -0.37 8.26
N VAL A 46 -2.83 -1.24 8.25
CA VAL A 46 -4.05 -0.99 7.44
C VAL A 46 -4.71 0.32 7.85
N THR A 47 -4.82 0.55 9.16
CA THR A 47 -5.47 1.74 9.71
C THR A 47 -4.65 3.01 9.44
N THR A 48 -3.34 2.98 9.73
CA THR A 48 -2.45 4.13 9.53
C THR A 48 -2.31 4.48 8.06
N LYS A 49 -2.12 3.49 7.17
CA LYS A 49 -1.98 3.76 5.73
C LYS A 49 -3.24 4.37 5.12
N MET A 50 -4.44 4.06 5.62
CA MET A 50 -5.65 4.74 5.18
C MET A 50 -5.63 6.24 5.54
N ILE A 51 -5.27 6.57 6.78
CA ILE A 51 -5.17 7.94 7.27
C ILE A 51 -4.06 8.69 6.53
N LEU A 52 -2.86 8.11 6.48
CA LEU A 52 -1.70 8.69 5.81
C LEU A 52 -1.93 8.91 4.31
N TYR A 53 -2.58 7.97 3.63
CA TYR A 53 -2.89 8.12 2.22
C TYR A 53 -3.85 9.29 1.99
N TYR A 54 -4.89 9.41 2.82
CA TYR A 54 -5.79 10.55 2.77
C TYR A 54 -5.02 11.87 2.97
N LEU A 55 -4.18 11.97 4.00
CA LEU A 55 -3.38 13.17 4.25
C LEU A 55 -2.42 13.48 3.10
N HIS A 56 -1.76 12.47 2.54
CA HIS A 56 -0.89 12.59 1.38
C HIS A 56 -1.64 13.15 0.17
N GLU A 57 -2.83 12.63 -0.12
CA GLU A 57 -3.70 13.15 -1.17
C GLU A 57 -4.09 14.62 -0.91
N ARG A 58 -4.43 14.99 0.34
CA ARG A 58 -4.77 16.38 0.70
C ARG A 58 -3.59 17.33 0.51
N VAL A 59 -2.38 16.91 0.87
CA VAL A 59 -1.15 17.70 0.64
C VAL A 59 -0.91 17.88 -0.86
N TRP A 60 -0.99 16.80 -1.63
CA TRP A 60 -0.82 16.85 -3.09
C TRP A 60 -1.90 17.61 -3.83
N PHE A 61 -3.11 17.70 -3.27
CA PHE A 61 -4.16 18.56 -3.78
C PHE A 61 -3.81 20.04 -3.59
N LYS A 62 -3.34 20.43 -2.39
CA LYS A 62 -2.92 21.81 -2.09
C LYS A 62 -1.74 22.27 -2.95
N ILE A 63 -0.74 21.41 -3.13
CA ILE A 63 0.44 21.70 -3.96
C ILE A 63 0.06 21.89 -5.45
N ASN A 64 -1.03 21.26 -5.90
CA ASN A 64 -1.47 21.29 -7.29
C ASN A 64 -2.37 22.48 -7.65
N LEU A 65 -2.63 23.37 -6.70
CA LEU A 65 -3.33 24.62 -6.96
C LEU A 65 -2.31 25.63 -7.50
N SER A 66 -2.45 26.01 -8.77
CA SER A 66 -1.87 27.27 -9.25
C SER A 66 -2.46 28.44 -8.43
N LYS A 67 -1.79 29.61 -8.37
CA LYS A 67 -2.38 30.84 -7.80
C LYS A 67 -3.77 31.17 -8.40
N ALA A 68 -4.08 30.64 -9.59
CA ALA A 68 -5.37 30.75 -10.27
C ALA A 68 -6.35 29.58 -10.05
N GLY A 69 -6.07 28.61 -9.16
CA GLY A 69 -6.96 27.47 -8.86
C GLY A 69 -7.01 26.35 -9.91
N ILE A 70 -6.17 26.40 -10.95
CA ILE A 70 -6.16 25.38 -12.02
C ILE A 70 -5.32 24.17 -11.60
N ILE A 71 -5.93 22.98 -11.66
CA ILE A 71 -5.29 21.68 -11.48
C ILE A 71 -4.49 21.35 -12.75
N ARG A 72 -3.16 21.33 -12.67
CA ARG A 72 -2.31 20.87 -13.79
C ARG A 72 -2.06 19.37 -13.69
N GLU A 73 -2.47 18.62 -14.70
CA GLU A 73 -2.03 17.22 -14.84
C GLU A 73 -0.64 17.17 -15.47
N SER A 74 0.28 16.42 -14.85
CA SER A 74 1.66 16.26 -15.32
C SER A 74 2.13 14.83 -15.06
N ARG A 75 2.71 14.18 -16.08
CA ARG A 75 3.27 12.82 -15.94
C ARG A 75 4.31 12.73 -14.82
N ILE A 76 5.15 13.76 -14.66
CA ILE A 76 6.17 13.82 -13.60
C ILE A 76 5.49 13.83 -12.22
N ARG A 77 4.39 14.57 -12.06
CA ARG A 77 3.64 14.61 -10.79
C ARG A 77 3.18 13.22 -10.36
N HIS A 78 2.62 12.43 -11.28
CA HIS A 78 2.14 11.08 -10.93
C HIS A 78 3.28 10.16 -10.48
N ILE A 79 4.44 10.24 -11.14
CA ILE A 79 5.63 9.46 -10.77
C ILE A 79 6.14 9.89 -9.38
N VAL A 80 6.30 11.19 -9.15
CA VAL A 80 6.78 11.73 -7.86
C VAL A 80 5.79 11.42 -6.74
N LYS A 81 4.49 11.56 -6.99
CA LYS A 81 3.44 11.21 -6.02
C LYS A 81 3.48 9.72 -5.67
N ALA A 82 3.66 8.84 -6.65
CA ALA A 82 3.82 7.41 -6.40
C ALA A 82 5.09 7.12 -5.58
N LEU A 83 6.22 7.74 -5.91
CA LEU A 83 7.48 7.55 -5.19
C LEU A 83 7.40 8.06 -3.74
N THR A 84 6.83 9.24 -3.53
CA THR A 84 6.62 9.79 -2.17
C THR A 84 5.71 8.89 -1.35
N TRP A 85 4.66 8.32 -1.94
CA TRP A 85 3.79 7.37 -1.24
C TRP A 85 4.54 6.08 -0.84
N ARG A 86 5.42 5.56 -1.70
CA ARG A 86 6.27 4.40 -1.38
C ARG A 86 7.20 4.69 -0.20
N GLY A 87 7.80 5.89 -0.16
CA GLY A 87 8.62 6.31 0.97
C GLY A 87 7.82 6.40 2.27
N VAL A 88 6.71 7.16 2.27
CA VAL A 88 5.86 7.34 3.45
C VAL A 88 5.31 6.01 3.98
N GLY A 89 4.79 5.16 3.10
CA GLY A 89 4.23 3.87 3.50
C GLY A 89 5.25 2.89 4.05
N THR A 90 6.49 2.89 3.55
CA THR A 90 7.56 2.04 4.07
C THR A 90 8.02 2.52 5.45
N LEU A 91 8.20 3.83 5.59
CA LEU A 91 8.58 4.45 6.87
C LEU A 91 7.52 4.19 7.94
N ASP A 92 6.23 4.29 7.58
CA ASP A 92 5.13 3.96 8.49
C ASP A 92 5.22 2.52 9.01
N THR A 93 5.39 1.52 8.14
CA THR A 93 5.57 0.13 8.58
C THR A 93 6.78 0.01 9.51
N MET A 94 7.93 0.58 9.13
CA MET A 94 9.16 0.48 9.92
C MET A 94 8.99 1.09 11.32
N MET A 95 8.34 2.25 11.41
CA MET A 95 8.05 2.92 12.67
C MET A 95 7.05 2.13 13.51
N LEU A 96 5.94 1.68 12.93
CA LEU A 96 4.95 0.86 13.63
C LEU A 96 5.56 -0.42 14.18
N ALA A 97 6.30 -1.13 13.35
CA ALA A 97 6.97 -2.35 13.75
C ALA A 97 8.01 -2.10 14.84
N TRP A 98 8.78 -1.00 14.78
CA TRP A 98 9.67 -0.60 15.86
C TRP A 98 8.88 -0.32 17.14
N PHE A 99 7.86 0.53 17.12
CA PHE A 99 7.08 0.86 18.31
C PHE A 99 6.42 -0.36 18.97
N ILE A 100 5.90 -1.29 18.17
CA ILE A 100 5.23 -2.48 18.68
C ILE A 100 6.23 -3.52 19.23
N THR A 101 7.39 -3.67 18.58
CA THR A 101 8.40 -4.66 18.99
C THR A 101 9.38 -4.14 20.04
N GLY A 102 9.51 -2.82 20.19
CA GLY A 102 10.57 -2.16 20.95
C GLY A 102 11.95 -2.22 20.28
N ASN A 103 12.07 -2.83 19.09
CA ASN A 103 13.36 -3.06 18.44
C ASN A 103 13.42 -2.42 17.02
N PRO A 104 14.27 -1.40 16.80
CA PRO A 104 14.37 -0.72 15.50
C PRO A 104 14.91 -1.64 14.40
N PHE A 105 15.76 -2.63 14.73
CA PHE A 105 16.25 -3.60 13.76
C PHE A 105 15.14 -4.54 13.27
N ALA A 106 14.20 -4.90 14.13
CA ALA A 106 13.03 -5.68 13.70
C ALA A 106 12.16 -4.86 12.74
N GLY A 107 11.92 -3.58 13.05
CA GLY A 107 11.18 -2.68 12.17
C GLY A 107 11.82 -2.49 10.80
N LEU A 108 13.15 -2.31 10.76
CA LEU A 108 13.90 -2.22 9.50
C LEU A 108 13.79 -3.52 8.68
N LYS A 109 13.99 -4.68 9.31
CA LYS A 109 13.86 -5.98 8.64
C LYS A 109 12.46 -6.17 8.05
N ILE A 110 11.42 -5.86 8.82
CA ILE A 110 10.03 -5.99 8.36
C ILE A 110 9.77 -5.06 7.17
N GLY A 111 10.13 -3.77 7.25
CA GLY A 111 9.92 -2.84 6.15
C GLY A 111 10.66 -3.22 4.87
N MET A 112 11.91 -3.71 4.99
CA MET A 112 12.70 -4.17 3.84
C MET A 112 12.14 -5.46 3.22
N PHE A 113 11.73 -6.43 4.05
CA PHE A 113 11.08 -7.64 3.55
C PHE A 113 9.76 -7.31 2.86
N GLU A 114 8.92 -6.48 3.49
CA GLU A 114 7.63 -6.06 2.94
C GLU A 114 7.80 -5.44 1.54
N LEU A 115 8.80 -4.58 1.35
CA LEU A 115 9.08 -3.97 0.05
C LEU A 115 9.34 -5.01 -1.04
N LEU A 116 10.10 -6.06 -0.73
CA LEU A 116 10.42 -7.13 -1.66
C LEU A 116 9.22 -8.06 -1.89
N THR A 117 8.61 -8.55 -0.81
CA THR A 117 7.49 -9.50 -0.87
C THR A 117 6.30 -8.89 -1.57
N LYS A 118 5.90 -7.65 -1.24
CA LYS A 118 4.76 -6.97 -1.90
C LYS A 118 5.04 -6.68 -3.36
N THR A 119 6.29 -6.44 -3.77
CA THR A 119 6.61 -6.27 -5.18
C THR A 119 6.38 -7.56 -5.96
N ILE A 120 6.86 -8.68 -5.42
CA ILE A 120 6.68 -10.02 -6.02
C ILE A 120 5.20 -10.42 -6.03
N LEU A 121 4.52 -10.29 -4.89
CA LEU A 121 3.09 -10.62 -4.75
C LEU A 121 2.21 -9.77 -5.65
N TYR A 122 2.50 -8.47 -5.79
CA TYR A 122 1.74 -7.60 -6.69
C TYR A 122 1.85 -8.05 -8.15
N TYR A 123 3.07 -8.43 -8.59
CA TYR A 123 3.26 -8.98 -9.92
C TYR A 123 2.40 -10.24 -10.13
N PHE A 124 2.45 -11.21 -9.21
CA PHE A 124 1.63 -12.43 -9.32
C PHE A 124 0.13 -12.15 -9.24
N HIS A 125 -0.29 -11.20 -8.40
CA HIS A 125 -1.69 -10.75 -8.31
C HIS A 125 -2.18 -10.18 -9.64
N GLU A 126 -1.40 -9.31 -10.29
CA GLU A 126 -1.71 -8.80 -11.61
C GLU A 126 -1.77 -9.91 -12.67
N ARG A 127 -0.82 -10.85 -12.66
CA ARG A 127 -0.81 -11.99 -13.59
C ARG A 127 -2.00 -12.92 -13.38
N ALA A 128 -2.42 -13.16 -12.13
CA ALA A 128 -3.61 -13.93 -11.83
C ALA A 128 -4.86 -13.22 -12.36
N TRP A 129 -5.00 -11.92 -12.11
CA TRP A 129 -6.10 -11.12 -12.62
C TRP A 129 -6.14 -11.05 -14.14
N TYR A 130 -5.00 -11.06 -14.83
CA TYR A 130 -4.94 -11.10 -16.30
C TYR A 130 -5.63 -12.34 -16.88
N LYS A 131 -5.63 -13.47 -16.17
CA LYS A 131 -6.30 -14.72 -16.58
C LYS A 131 -7.79 -14.75 -16.26
N VAL A 132 -8.31 -13.76 -15.55
CA VAL A 132 -9.70 -13.73 -15.07
C VAL A 132 -10.49 -12.71 -15.88
N ASN A 133 -11.58 -13.13 -16.53
CA ASN A 133 -12.44 -12.26 -17.35
C ASN A 133 -13.46 -11.44 -16.53
N TYR A 134 -13.45 -11.53 -15.20
CA TYR A 134 -14.37 -10.78 -14.34
C TYR A 134 -14.32 -9.27 -14.64
N GLY A 135 -15.47 -8.73 -15.03
CA GLY A 135 -15.66 -7.31 -15.37
C GLY A 135 -15.11 -6.89 -16.74
N LEU A 136 -14.60 -7.82 -17.55
CA LEU A 136 -14.26 -7.62 -18.97
C LEU A 136 -15.43 -8.08 -19.86
N LYS A 137 -15.46 -7.66 -21.13
CA LYS A 137 -16.38 -8.23 -22.13
C LYS A 137 -15.79 -9.56 -22.62
N ASP A 138 -16.66 -10.53 -22.90
CA ASP A 138 -16.33 -11.65 -23.78
C ASP A 138 -15.99 -11.15 -25.19
#